data_AF-Q0PQ29-F1
#
_entry.id   AF-Q0PQ29-F1
#
_cell.length_a   1.000
_cell.length_b   1.000
_cell.length_c   1.000
_cell.angle_alpha   90.00
_cell.angle_beta   90.00
_cell.angle_gamma   90.00
#
_symmetry.space_group_name_H-M   'P 1'
#
loop_
_entity.id
_entity.type
_entity.pdbx_description
1 polymer ?
#
loop_
_entity_poly.entity_id
_entity_poly.type
_entity_poly.pdbx_seq_one_letter_code
_entity_poly.pdbx_strand_id
1 'polypeptide(L)'
;KLPALYNELFKLVGLDAIYVPLLVDDPTKFLDTYSSSDIGGFSVTIPHKEAVFKYCDEVDPVAKATGAVNFVLRRQSDGKLCGYNTDCYGAISAIEDGLLGLHNDSFAVSSRLAGKLVVVIGAGGVGKTT
;
A
#
# COMPACT_ATOMS: atom_id res chain seq x y z
N LYS A 1 -7.12 7.24 11.47
CA LYS A 1 -6.91 8.33 10.49
C LYS A 1 -7.35 7.94 9.08
N LEU A 2 -6.95 6.77 8.56
CA LEU A 2 -7.36 6.31 7.21
C LEU A 2 -8.89 6.33 6.96
N PRO A 3 -9.75 5.77 7.85
CA PRO A 3 -11.19 5.71 7.56
C PRO A 3 -11.83 7.09 7.30
N ALA A 4 -11.48 8.08 8.12
CA ALA A 4 -12.00 9.44 7.95
C ALA A 4 -11.55 10.06 6.62
N LEU A 5 -10.28 9.89 6.25
CA LEU A 5 -9.74 10.40 4.99
C LEU A 5 -10.47 9.80 3.77
N TYR A 6 -10.60 8.48 3.70
CA TYR A 6 -11.26 7.83 2.57
C TYR A 6 -12.75 8.14 2.51
N ASN A 7 -13.45 8.19 3.64
CA ASN A 7 -14.87 8.53 3.67
C ASN A 7 -15.14 9.96 3.17
N GLU A 8 -14.27 10.92 3.49
CA GLU A 8 -14.38 12.28 2.95
C GLU A 8 -14.10 12.31 1.44
N LEU A 9 -13.10 11.55 0.97
CA LEU A 9 -12.82 11.43 -0.46
C LEU A 9 -13.98 10.79 -1.23
N PHE A 10 -14.58 9.72 -0.70
CA PHE A 10 -15.74 9.06 -1.32
C PHE A 10 -16.93 10.01 -1.47
N LYS A 11 -17.22 10.81 -0.42
CA LYS A 11 -18.24 11.86 -0.51
C LYS A 11 -17.91 12.90 -1.58
N LEU A 12 -16.65 13.35 -1.63
CA LEU A 12 -16.21 14.40 -2.55
C LEU A 12 -16.30 13.96 -4.02
N VAL A 13 -16.04 12.69 -4.31
CA VAL A 13 -16.12 12.12 -5.67
C VAL A 13 -17.49 11.52 -5.99
N GLY A 14 -18.46 11.57 -5.06
CA GLY A 14 -19.81 11.02 -5.24
C GLY A 14 -19.86 9.50 -5.32
N LEU A 15 -18.90 8.81 -4.71
CA LEU A 15 -18.86 7.34 -4.66
C LEU A 15 -19.68 6.84 -3.46
N ASP A 16 -20.67 5.98 -3.72
CA ASP A 16 -21.44 5.29 -2.69
C ASP A 16 -20.62 4.16 -2.06
N ALA A 17 -19.69 4.54 -1.19
CA ALA A 17 -18.79 3.63 -0.51
C ALA A 17 -18.48 4.13 0.90
N ILE A 18 -18.19 3.19 1.81
CA ILE A 18 -17.70 3.48 3.15
C ILE A 18 -16.42 2.69 3.44
N TYR A 19 -15.47 3.36 4.07
CA TYR A 19 -14.24 2.82 4.60
C TYR A 19 -14.37 2.65 6.11
N VAL A 20 -14.27 1.41 6.59
CA VAL A 20 -14.41 1.08 8.01
C VAL A 20 -13.18 0.32 8.53
N PRO A 21 -12.74 0.58 9.77
CA PRO A 21 -11.71 -0.23 10.40
C PRO A 21 -12.30 -1.56 10.87
N LEU A 22 -11.63 -2.66 10.53
CA LEU A 22 -11.96 -4.00 11.00
C LEU A 22 -10.75 -4.58 11.72
N LEU A 23 -10.95 -5.06 12.95
CA LEU A 23 -9.94 -5.84 13.65
C LEU A 23 -10.11 -7.30 13.23
N VAL A 24 -9.06 -7.88 12.66
CA VAL A 24 -9.08 -9.22 12.08
C VAL A 24 -7.92 -10.01 12.66
N ASP A 25 -8.22 -11.12 13.32
CA ASP A 25 -7.19 -12.02 13.87
C ASP A 25 -6.61 -12.94 12.78
N ASP A 26 -7.49 -13.41 11.88
CA ASP A 26 -7.15 -14.34 10.81
C ASP A 26 -7.63 -13.78 9.45
N PRO A 27 -6.71 -13.25 8.63
CA PRO A 27 -7.07 -12.65 7.34
C PRO A 27 -7.63 -13.69 6.36
N THR A 28 -7.27 -14.96 6.51
CA THR A 28 -7.77 -16.05 5.66
C THR A 28 -9.24 -16.28 5.89
N LYS A 29 -9.62 -16.51 7.14
CA LYS A 29 -11.04 -16.68 7.52
C LYS A 29 -11.86 -15.44 7.19
N PHE A 30 -11.27 -14.26 7.37
CA PHE A 30 -11.91 -13.02 6.97
C PHE A 30 -12.22 -13.03 5.47
N LEU A 31 -11.24 -13.30 4.61
CA LEU A 31 -11.44 -13.31 3.16
C LEU A 31 -12.40 -14.42 2.69
N ASP A 32 -12.39 -15.57 3.35
CA ASP A 32 -13.34 -16.65 3.08
C ASP A 32 -14.78 -16.24 3.44
N THR A 33 -14.96 -15.56 4.58
CA THR A 33 -16.29 -15.13 5.08
C THR A 33 -16.81 -13.92 4.31
N TYR A 34 -15.92 -13.00 3.96
CA TYR A 34 -16.21 -11.71 3.33
C TYR A 34 -15.85 -11.72 1.83
N SER A 35 -15.94 -12.89 1.18
CA SER A 35 -15.71 -13.04 -0.25
C SER A 35 -16.80 -12.39 -1.13
N SER A 36 -17.83 -11.76 -0.55
CA SER A 36 -18.90 -11.12 -1.32
C SER A 36 -18.37 -9.96 -2.19
N SER A 37 -19.08 -9.69 -3.28
CA SER A 37 -18.81 -8.58 -4.20
C SER A 37 -18.92 -7.20 -3.57
N ASP A 38 -19.38 -7.11 -2.32
CA ASP A 38 -19.64 -5.84 -1.63
C ASP A 38 -18.34 -5.18 -1.13
N ILE A 39 -17.23 -5.94 -1.08
CA ILE A 39 -15.92 -5.41 -0.72
C ILE A 39 -15.10 -5.13 -1.97
N GLY A 40 -14.97 -3.84 -2.28
CA GLY A 40 -14.13 -3.35 -3.38
C GLY A 40 -12.63 -3.38 -3.08
N GLY A 41 -12.22 -3.47 -1.81
CA GLY A 41 -10.82 -3.53 -1.40
C GLY A 41 -10.61 -3.19 0.07
N PHE A 42 -9.39 -3.35 0.56
CA PHE A 42 -9.03 -3.13 1.95
C PHE A 42 -7.55 -2.80 2.11
N SER A 43 -7.21 -2.04 3.15
CA SER A 43 -5.81 -1.86 3.58
C SER A 43 -5.46 -2.88 4.65
N VAL A 44 -4.19 -3.26 4.68
CA VAL A 44 -3.64 -4.29 5.57
C VAL A 44 -2.50 -3.68 6.36
N THR A 45 -2.52 -3.89 7.67
CA THR A 45 -1.47 -3.42 8.58
C THR A 45 -0.75 -4.59 9.25
N ILE A 46 0.25 -4.30 10.08
CA ILE A 46 0.96 -5.33 10.86
C ILE A 46 -0.06 -6.08 11.74
N PRO A 47 0.03 -7.42 11.87
CA PRO A 47 1.06 -8.33 11.34
C PRO A 47 0.71 -9.01 9.99
N HIS A 48 -0.35 -8.59 9.30
CA HIS A 48 -0.97 -9.41 8.24
C HIS A 48 -0.42 -9.22 6.82
N LYS A 49 0.49 -8.27 6.59
CA LYS A 49 0.95 -7.92 5.23
C LYS A 49 1.58 -9.07 4.45
N GLU A 50 2.34 -9.94 5.12
CA GLU A 50 2.97 -11.13 4.50
C GLU A 50 1.95 -12.28 4.32
N ALA A 51 0.95 -12.38 5.19
CA ALA A 51 -0.11 -13.39 5.07
C ALA A 51 -1.00 -13.08 3.86
N VAL A 52 -1.45 -11.82 3.73
CA VAL A 52 -2.33 -11.38 2.65
C VAL A 52 -1.65 -11.49 1.28
N PHE A 53 -0.33 -11.33 1.20
CA PHE A 53 0.44 -11.55 -0.04
C PHE A 53 0.12 -12.91 -0.68
N LYS A 54 -0.07 -13.97 0.12
CA LYS A 54 -0.37 -15.32 -0.37
C LYS A 54 -1.81 -15.52 -0.84
N TYR A 55 -2.71 -14.59 -0.51
CA TYR A 55 -4.13 -14.66 -0.85
C TYR A 55 -4.50 -13.81 -2.07
N CYS A 56 -3.59 -12.99 -2.57
CA CYS A 56 -3.83 -12.21 -3.78
C CYS A 56 -3.64 -13.08 -5.03
N ASP A 57 -4.59 -13.04 -5.96
CA ASP A 57 -4.49 -13.68 -7.27
C ASP A 57 -3.41 -13.05 -8.14
N GLU A 58 -3.29 -11.72 -8.04
CA GLU A 58 -2.30 -10.94 -8.76
C GLU A 58 -1.60 -9.98 -7.78
N VAL A 59 -0.29 -9.84 -7.94
CA VAL A 59 0.53 -8.99 -7.07
C VAL A 59 1.42 -8.10 -7.92
N ASP A 60 1.41 -6.81 -7.61
CA ASP A 60 2.24 -5.79 -8.23
C ASP A 60 3.75 -6.10 -8.07
N PRO A 61 4.61 -5.73 -9.04
CA PRO A 61 6.05 -6.00 -8.96
C PRO A 61 6.72 -5.51 -7.67
N VAL A 62 6.31 -4.36 -7.11
CA VAL A 62 6.87 -3.81 -5.87
C VAL A 62 6.45 -4.66 -4.67
N ALA A 63 5.18 -5.08 -4.62
CA ALA A 63 4.71 -6.01 -3.60
C ALA A 63 5.39 -7.38 -3.71
N LYS A 64 5.66 -7.88 -4.92
CA LYS A 64 6.44 -9.11 -5.17
C LYS A 64 7.87 -9.01 -4.66
N ALA A 65 8.56 -7.89 -4.92
CA ALA A 65 9.93 -7.68 -4.48
C ALA A 65 10.05 -7.66 -2.95
N THR A 66 9.05 -7.11 -2.26
CA THR A 66 9.05 -6.96 -0.80
C THR A 66 8.44 -8.15 -0.04
N GLY A 67 7.66 -8.99 -0.73
CA GLY A 67 6.92 -10.11 -0.12
C GLY A 67 5.78 -9.66 0.81
N ALA A 68 5.32 -8.41 0.67
CA ALA A 68 4.32 -7.81 1.55
C ALA A 68 3.28 -7.03 0.74
N VAL A 69 2.01 -7.12 1.16
CA VAL A 69 0.88 -6.38 0.59
C VAL A 69 0.27 -5.52 1.70
N ASN A 70 0.18 -4.20 1.48
CA ASN A 70 -0.49 -3.27 2.40
C ASN A 70 -1.86 -2.80 1.88
N PHE A 71 -2.19 -3.11 0.62
CA PHE A 71 -3.44 -2.70 -0.01
C PHE A 71 -3.91 -3.77 -1.00
N VAL A 72 -5.17 -4.16 -0.91
CA VAL A 72 -5.80 -5.12 -1.82
C VAL A 72 -7.00 -4.47 -2.48
N LEU A 73 -7.11 -4.62 -3.79
CA LEU A 73 -8.28 -4.21 -4.57
C LEU A 73 -8.93 -5.43 -5.21
N ARG A 74 -10.25 -5.49 -5.17
CA ARG A 74 -11.01 -6.46 -5.94
C ARG A 74 -11.26 -5.88 -7.34
N ARG A 75 -10.78 -6.57 -8.36
CA ARG A 75 -11.00 -6.18 -9.75
C ARG A 75 -12.46 -6.44 -10.12
N GLN A 76 -13.17 -5.40 -10.57
CA GLN A 76 -14.60 -5.51 -10.87
C GLN A 76 -14.92 -6.44 -12.05
N SER A 77 -13.98 -6.63 -13.00
CA SER A 77 -14.22 -7.42 -14.21
C SER A 77 -14.25 -8.93 -13.98
N ASP A 78 -13.43 -9.44 -13.05
CA ASP A 78 -13.23 -10.88 -12.82
C ASP A 78 -13.23 -11.27 -11.33
N GLY A 79 -13.38 -10.32 -10.42
CA GLY A 79 -13.41 -10.54 -8.99
C GLY A 79 -12.05 -10.84 -8.35
N LYS A 80 -10.95 -10.80 -9.12
CA LYS A 80 -9.61 -11.12 -8.60
C LYS A 80 -9.13 -10.13 -7.56
N LEU A 81 -8.41 -10.63 -6.56
CA LEU A 81 -7.74 -9.83 -5.54
C LEU A 81 -6.35 -9.42 -6.03
N CYS A 82 -6.18 -8.13 -6.24
CA CYS A 82 -4.94 -7.50 -6.70
C CYS A 82 -4.23 -6.85 -5.51
N GLY A 83 -3.04 -7.34 -5.17
CA GLY A 83 -2.23 -6.85 -4.05
C GLY A 83 -1.18 -5.83 -4.46
N TYR A 84 -1.07 -4.75 -3.68
CA TYR A 84 -0.14 -3.65 -3.86
C TYR A 84 0.63 -3.37 -2.56
N ASN A 85 1.82 -2.79 -2.72
CA ASN A 85 2.61 -2.26 -1.63
C ASN A 85 2.96 -0.80 -1.90
N THR A 86 2.32 0.12 -1.18
CA THR A 86 2.56 1.57 -1.31
C THR A 86 3.62 2.09 -0.33
N ASP A 87 4.12 1.26 0.59
CA ASP A 87 5.11 1.69 1.59
C ASP A 87 6.45 2.08 0.93
N CYS A 88 6.90 1.35 -0.09
CA CYS A 88 8.13 1.66 -0.85
C CYS A 88 8.08 3.07 -1.44
N TYR A 89 6.98 3.37 -2.14
CA TYR A 89 6.76 4.66 -2.78
C TYR A 89 6.69 5.79 -1.74
N GLY A 90 5.98 5.55 -0.63
CA GLY A 90 5.91 6.50 0.47
C GLY A 90 7.28 6.82 1.07
N ALA A 91 8.14 5.82 1.23
CA ALA A 91 9.49 6.01 1.74
C ALA A 91 10.37 6.83 0.77
N ILE A 92 10.36 6.49 -0.52
CA ILE A 92 11.12 7.22 -1.55
C ILE A 92 10.65 8.67 -1.65
N SER A 93 9.33 8.90 -1.72
CA SER A 93 8.75 10.24 -1.81
C SER A 93 9.11 11.10 -0.60
N ALA A 94 9.04 10.54 0.61
CA ALA A 94 9.41 11.28 1.82
C ALA A 94 10.89 11.70 1.84
N ILE A 95 11.78 10.86 1.31
CA ILE A 95 13.20 11.19 1.18
C ILE A 95 13.40 12.28 0.11
N GLU A 96 12.74 12.17 -1.05
CA GLU A 96 12.84 13.17 -2.12
C GLU A 96 12.27 14.53 -1.69
N ASP A 97 11.17 14.56 -0.94
CA ASP A 97 10.59 15.77 -0.37
C ASP A 97 11.51 16.41 0.69
N GLY A 98 12.15 15.60 1.53
CA GLY A 98 13.17 16.07 2.48
C GLY A 98 14.38 16.68 1.77
N LEU A 99 14.76 16.15 0.60
CA LEU A 99 15.85 16.67 -0.22
C LEU A 99 15.46 17.96 -0.98
N LEU A 100 14.19 18.13 -1.35
CA LEU A 100 13.67 19.38 -1.95
C LEU A 100 13.84 20.59 -1.01
N GLY A 101 13.72 20.39 0.30
CA GLY A 101 13.98 21.43 1.30
C GLY A 101 15.44 21.88 1.38
N LEU A 102 16.38 21.17 0.74
CA LEU A 102 17.82 21.43 0.83
C LEU A 102 18.41 22.09 -0.42
N HIS A 103 17.81 21.94 -1.60
CA HIS A 103 18.34 22.50 -2.84
C HIS A 103 17.22 22.95 -3.79
N ASN A 104 17.16 24.26 -4.07
CA ASN A 104 16.26 24.94 -5.00
C ASN A 104 16.57 24.66 -6.49
N ASP A 105 16.94 23.42 -6.84
CA ASP A 105 17.14 23.07 -8.26
C ASP A 105 15.92 22.34 -8.82
N SER A 106 15.20 23.11 -9.62
CA SER A 106 13.97 22.73 -10.29
C SER A 106 14.31 21.90 -11.54
N PHE A 107 13.51 20.86 -11.79
CA PHE A 107 13.57 20.00 -12.98
C PHE A 107 14.77 19.05 -13.10
N ALA A 108 14.70 17.89 -12.44
CA ALA A 108 15.46 16.71 -12.86
C ALA A 108 14.49 15.62 -13.36
N VAL A 109 14.70 15.15 -14.58
CA VAL A 109 13.97 14.05 -15.26
C VAL A 109 14.37 12.67 -14.72
N SER A 110 15.26 12.64 -13.72
CA SER A 110 15.78 11.43 -13.07
C SER A 110 15.57 11.54 -11.55
N SER A 111 15.26 10.43 -10.88
CA SER A 111 15.12 10.40 -9.42
C SER A 111 16.34 11.05 -8.77
N ARG A 112 16.11 11.92 -7.78
CA ARG A 112 17.17 12.66 -7.08
C ARG A 112 18.06 11.76 -6.22
N LEU A 113 17.72 10.47 -6.13
CA LEU A 113 18.49 9.42 -5.48
C LEU A 113 19.48 8.73 -6.43
N ALA A 114 19.33 8.92 -7.75
CA ALA A 114 20.21 8.29 -8.72
C ALA A 114 21.67 8.70 -8.48
N GLY A 115 22.55 7.70 -8.29
CA GLY A 115 23.97 7.90 -8.04
C GLY A 115 24.34 8.35 -6.60
N LYS A 116 23.38 8.43 -5.67
CA LYS A 116 23.67 8.74 -4.27
C LYS A 116 23.96 7.48 -3.45
N LEU A 117 24.92 7.56 -2.53
CA LEU A 117 25.17 6.53 -1.54
C LEU A 117 24.09 6.61 -0.45
N VAL A 118 23.41 5.49 -0.20
CA VAL A 118 22.36 5.37 0.82
C VAL A 118 22.80 4.33 1.84
N VAL A 119 22.55 4.60 3.14
CA VAL A 119 22.76 3.64 4.23
C VAL A 119 21.40 3.29 4.81
N VAL A 120 21.05 2.00 4.80
CA VAL A 120 19.85 1.48 5.47
C VAL A 120 20.23 1.03 6.87
N ILE A 121 19.65 1.65 7.90
CA ILE A 121 19.88 1.29 9.30
C ILE A 121 18.59 0.72 9.89
N GLY A 122 18.55 -0.60 10.05
CA GLY A 122 17.45 -1.34 10.69
C GLY A 122 17.01 -2.58 9.89
N ALA A 123 16.69 -3.67 10.60
CA ALA A 123 16.27 -4.96 10.01
C ALA A 123 14.78 -5.29 10.24
N GLY A 124 13.97 -4.28 10.60
CA GLY A 124 12.52 -4.43 10.78
C GLY A 124 11.75 -4.49 9.46
N GLY A 125 10.42 -4.64 9.51
CA GLY A 125 9.58 -4.77 8.31
C GLY A 125 9.74 -3.64 7.27
N VAL A 126 10.04 -2.42 7.72
CA VAL A 126 10.34 -1.27 6.84
C VAL A 126 11.68 -1.44 6.10
N GLY A 127 12.68 -2.09 6.72
CA GLY A 127 14.01 -2.30 6.11
C GLY A 127 14.01 -3.35 4.99
N LYS A 128 13.06 -4.29 4.97
CA LYS A 128 12.86 -5.24 3.86
C LYS A 128 12.31 -4.58 2.58
N THR A 129 11.83 -3.34 2.70
CA THR A 129 11.04 -2.63 1.68
C THR A 129 11.90 -1.67 0.83
N THR A 130 13.21 -1.61 1.11
CA THR A 130 14.23 -0.72 0.52
C THR A 130 15.33 -1.50 -0.19
#